data_AF-A0AAW8L9H7-F1
#
_entry.id   AF-A0AAW8L9H7-F1
#
_cell.length_a   1.000
_cell.length_b   1.000
_cell.length_c   1.000
_cell.angle_alpha   90.00
_cell.angle_beta   90.00
_cell.angle_gamma   90.00
#
_symmetry.space_group_name_H-M   'P 1'
#
loop_
_entity.id
_entity.type
_entity.pdbx_description
1 polymer ?
#
loop_
_entity_poly.entity_id
_entity_poly.type
_entity_poly.pdbx_seq_one_letter_code
_entity_poly.pdbx_strand_id
1 'polypeptide(L)' 'MTKSEQERMFFRQTYSLSIDRMLSESPLDRDEVRRLRDSGRRDGSARAIRYVQEWDPVPRDIAAQFVDRV' A
#
# COMPACT_ATOMS: atom_id res chain seq x y z
N MET A 1 3.33 -20.58 7.75
CA MET A 1 3.61 -19.16 7.50
C MET A 1 2.31 -18.39 7.50
N THR A 2 2.14 -17.46 8.43
CA THR A 2 0.94 -16.63 8.59
C THR A 2 0.84 -15.58 7.48
N LYS A 3 -0.34 -14.99 7.29
CA LYS A 3 -0.53 -13.88 6.32
C LYS A 3 0.41 -12.71 6.62
N SER A 4 0.54 -12.31 7.89
CA SER A 4 1.41 -11.21 8.30
C SER A 4 2.90 -11.50 8.04
N GLU A 5 3.33 -12.77 8.15
CA GLU A 5 4.69 -13.17 7.77
C GLU A 5 4.90 -13.11 6.26
N GLN A 6 3.92 -13.54 5.47
CA GLN A 6 3.96 -13.44 4.00
C GLN A 6 4.06 -11.99 3.55
N GLU A 7 3.25 -11.09 4.12
CA GLU A 7 3.27 -9.67 3.79
C GLU A 7 4.62 -9.02 4.11
N ARG A 8 5.18 -9.33 5.28
CA ARG A 8 6.52 -8.86 5.67
C ARG A 8 7.62 -9.42 4.76
N MET A 9 7.52 -10.69 4.37
CA MET A 9 8.47 -11.30 3.44
C MET A 9 8.38 -10.66 2.05
N PHE A 10 7.17 -10.41 1.54
CA PHE A 10 6.97 -9.72 0.27
C PHE A 10 7.59 -8.32 0.30
N PHE A 11 7.25 -7.50 1.31
CA PHE A 11 7.83 -6.16 1.45
C PHE A 11 9.36 -6.18 1.56
N ARG A 12 9.93 -7.17 2.25
CA ARG A 12 11.38 -7.38 2.33
C ARG A 12 11.99 -7.75 0.98
N GLN A 13 11.39 -8.69 0.25
CA GLN A 13 11.97 -9.23 -0.99
C GLN A 13 11.83 -8.25 -2.15
N THR A 14 10.67 -7.62 -2.30
CA THR A 14 10.37 -6.72 -3.42
C THR A 14 11.00 -5.35 -3.20
N TYR A 15 10.85 -4.79 -1.99
CA TYR A 15 11.19 -3.39 -1.72
C TYR A 15 12.33 -3.22 -0.70
N SER A 16 13.00 -4.30 -0.28
CA SER A 16 14.09 -4.26 0.69
C SER A 16 13.72 -3.54 2.00
N LEU A 17 12.45 -3.67 2.42
CA LEU A 17 11.88 -2.96 3.57
C LEU A 17 11.86 -1.42 3.43
N SER A 18 11.95 -0.86 2.22
CA SER A 18 11.96 0.57 1.96
C SER A 18 10.64 1.05 1.36
N ILE A 19 9.99 1.98 2.05
CA ILE A 19 8.78 2.64 1.54
C ILE A 19 9.10 3.58 0.38
N ASP A 20 10.26 4.23 0.38
CA ASP A 20 10.67 5.11 -0.73
C ASP A 20 10.89 4.30 -2.00
N ARG A 21 11.44 3.09 -1.86
CA ARG A 21 11.58 2.14 -2.96
C ARG A 21 10.22 1.66 -3.45
N MET A 22 9.30 1.33 -2.54
CA MET A 22 7.92 0.99 -2.92
C MET A 22 7.23 2.13 -3.66
N LEU A 23 7.35 3.37 -3.18
CA LEU A 23 6.82 4.54 -3.86
C LEU A 23 7.42 4.66 -5.27
N SER A 24 8.72 4.46 -5.44
CA SER A 24 9.40 4.60 -6.73
C SER A 24 9.15 3.46 -7.72
N GLU A 25 9.02 2.22 -7.24
CA GLU A 25 9.05 1.01 -8.08
C GLU A 25 7.69 0.32 -8.20
N SER A 26 6.74 0.58 -7.29
CA SER A 26 5.43 -0.07 -7.35
C SER A 26 4.67 0.34 -8.62
N PRO A 27 4.07 -0.62 -9.35
CA PRO A 27 3.26 -0.34 -10.53
C PRO A 27 1.84 0.15 -10.19
N LEU A 28 1.52 0.36 -8.91
CA LEU A 28 0.22 0.84 -8.43
C LEU A 28 -0.18 2.17 -9.09
N ASP A 29 -1.45 2.25 -9.51
CA ASP A 29 -2.02 3.49 -10.02
C ASP A 29 -2.19 4.51 -8.89
N ARG A 30 -1.31 5.53 -8.90
CA ARG A 30 -1.30 6.60 -7.90
C ARG A 30 -2.54 7.48 -7.98
N ASP A 31 -3.11 7.66 -9.18
CA ASP A 31 -4.30 8.49 -9.35
C ASP A 31 -5.54 7.77 -8.82
N GLU A 32 -5.60 6.45 -8.96
CA GLU A 32 -6.64 5.64 -8.31
C GLU A 32 -6.53 5.69 -6.78
N VAL A 33 -5.31 5.61 -6.22
CA VAL A 33 -5.08 5.74 -4.77
C VAL A 33 -5.58 7.09 -4.26
N ARG A 34 -5.24 8.19 -4.95
CA ARG A 34 -5.72 9.55 -4.62
C ARG A 34 -7.23 9.64 -4.75
N ARG A 35 -7.80 9.14 -5.84
CA ARG A 35 -9.25 9.16 -6.09
C ARG A 35 -10.01 8.44 -4.97
N LEU A 36 -9.53 7.29 -4.51
CA LEU A 36 -10.14 6.55 -3.40
C LEU A 36 -10.02 7.31 -2.08
N ARG A 37 -8.82 7.77 -1.74
CA ARG A 37 -8.54 8.54 -0.52
C ARG A 37 -9.39 9.81 -0.45
N ASP A 38 -9.42 10.56 -1.54
CA ASP A 38 -10.00 11.90 -1.63
C ASP A 38 -11.46 11.87 -2.12
N SER A 39 -12.08 10.69 -2.16
CA SER A 39 -13.47 10.48 -2.63
C SER A 39 -14.55 11.17 -1.79
N GLY A 40 -14.21 11.78 -0.65
CA GLY A 40 -15.16 12.36 0.31
C GLY A 40 -15.99 11.33 1.08
N ARG A 41 -15.79 10.03 0.84
CA ARG A 41 -16.44 8.95 1.60
C ARG A 41 -15.79 8.81 2.96
N ARG A 42 -16.59 8.46 3.97
CA ARG A 42 -16.11 8.22 5.35
C ARG A 42 -15.01 7.15 5.42
N ASP A 43 -14.99 6.21 4.48
CA ASP A 43 -14.04 5.10 4.39
C ASP A 43 -12.97 5.28 3.30
N GLY A 44 -12.83 6.48 2.70
CA GLY A 44 -11.91 6.74 1.59
C GLY A 44 -10.48 6.23 1.81
N SER A 45 -9.85 6.64 2.93
CA SER A 45 -8.50 6.18 3.28
C SER A 45 -8.42 4.67 3.51
N ALA A 46 -9.44 4.07 4.13
CA ALA A 46 -9.46 2.63 4.35
C ALA A 46 -9.58 1.84 3.02
N ARG A 47 -10.33 2.38 2.05
CA ARG A 47 -10.43 1.83 0.69
C ARG A 47 -9.12 1.95 -0.07
N ALA A 48 -8.46 3.11 0.01
CA ALA A 48 -7.14 3.31 -0.60
C ALA A 48 -6.09 2.33 -0.03
N ILE A 49 -6.06 2.15 1.30
CA ILE A 49 -5.18 1.16 1.96
C ILE A 49 -5.48 -0.25 1.45
N ARG A 50 -6.76 -0.62 1.37
CA ARG A 50 -7.16 -1.94 0.88
C ARG A 50 -6.74 -2.17 -0.57
N TYR A 51 -6.92 -1.16 -1.42
CA TYR A 51 -6.48 -1.20 -2.81
C TYR A 51 -4.97 -1.47 -2.90
N VAL A 52 -4.15 -0.75 -2.13
CA VAL A 52 -2.70 -1.02 -2.07
C VAL A 52 -2.43 -2.46 -1.65
N GLN A 53 -3.08 -2.98 -0.61
CA GLN A 53 -2.87 -4.36 -0.13
C GLN A 53 -3.37 -5.45 -1.09
N GLU A 54 -4.35 -5.15 -1.94
CA GLU A 54 -4.86 -6.09 -2.95
C GLU A 54 -3.88 -6.26 -4.11
N TRP A 55 -3.14 -5.21 -4.49
CA TRP A 55 -2.16 -5.24 -5.58
C TRP A 55 -0.73 -5.53 -5.11
N ASP A 56 -0.34 -4.98 -3.97
CA ASP A 56 0.94 -5.20 -3.31
C ASP A 56 0.67 -5.77 -1.91
N PRO A 57 0.90 -7.08 -1.66
CA PRO A 57 0.60 -7.71 -0.37
C PRO A 57 1.62 -7.29 0.70
N VAL A 58 1.61 -6.02 1.08
CA VAL A 58 2.44 -5.41 2.12
C VAL A 58 1.65 -5.30 3.43
N PRO A 59 2.35 -5.17 4.58
CA PRO A 59 1.70 -4.94 5.86
C PRO A 59 0.82 -3.68 5.83
N ARG A 60 -0.28 -3.70 6.58
CA ARG A 60 -1.29 -2.62 6.55
C ARG A 60 -0.73 -1.25 6.90
N ASP A 61 0.21 -1.19 7.83
CA ASP A 61 0.92 0.03 8.24
C ASP A 61 1.81 0.58 7.12
N ILE A 62 2.40 -0.29 6.30
CA ILE A 62 3.17 0.10 5.11
C ILE A 62 2.23 0.61 4.00
N ALA A 63 1.10 -0.06 3.78
CA ALA A 63 0.08 0.42 2.85
C ALA A 63 -0.49 1.79 3.25
N ALA A 64 -0.73 2.02 4.54
CA ALA A 64 -1.15 3.33 5.06
C ALA A 64 -0.09 4.41 4.77
N GLN A 65 1.17 4.12 5.07
CA GLN A 65 2.28 5.01 4.76
C GLN A 65 2.44 5.32 3.27
N PHE A 66 2.14 4.37 2.39
CA PHE A 66 2.12 4.60 0.94
C PHE A 66 1.01 5.59 0.57
N VAL A 67 -0.22 5.34 1.04
CA VAL A 67 -1.39 6.20 0.78
C VAL A 67 -1.19 7.64 1.28
N ASP A 68 -0.53 7.81 2.42
CA ASP A 68 -0.25 9.12 3.00
C ASP A 68 0.80 9.93 2.22
N ARG A 69 1.64 9.26 1.41
CA ARG A 69 2.77 9.87 0.67
C ARG A 69 2.55 9.99 -0.84
N VAL A 70 1.44 9.46 -1.36
CA VAL A 70 1.03 9.56 -2.77
C VAL A 70 0.19 10.81 -3.02
#